data_AF-A0A158KCU8-F1
#
_entry.id   AF-A0A158KCU8-F1
#
_cell.length_a   1.000
_cell.length_b   1.000
_cell.length_c   1.000
_cell.angle_alpha   90.00
_cell.angle_beta   90.00
_cell.angle_gamma   90.00
#
_symmetry.space_group_name_H-M   'P 1'
#
loop_
_entity.id
_entity.type
_entity.pdbx_description
1 polymer ?
#
loop_
_entity_poly.entity_id
_entity_poly.type
_entity_poly.pdbx_seq_one_letter_code
_entity_poly.pdbx_strand_id
1 'polypeptide(L)' 'MAEQHKPGETVQTSGIYKVVKEGDGATAFEVTCVEGERFPPTRSGKGAHYELVHAATHSHKHSELGSGDK' A
#
# COMPACT_ATOMS: atom_id res chain seq x y z
N MET A 1 -2.65 -8.22 12.77
CA MET A 1 -1.28 -8.56 12.36
C MET A 1 -0.97 -7.63 11.20
N ALA A 2 0.14 -6.89 11.23
CA ALA A 2 0.48 -6.00 10.11
C ALA A 2 0.94 -6.86 8.93
N GLU A 3 0.19 -6.81 7.82
CA GLU A 3 0.56 -7.51 6.59
C GLU A 3 1.80 -6.81 6.00
N GLN A 4 2.91 -7.54 5.97
CA GLN A 4 4.17 -7.09 5.39
C GLN A 4 4.20 -7.51 3.92
N HIS A 5 3.88 -6.58 3.02
CA HIS A 5 3.88 -6.83 1.58
C HIS A 5 5.27 -6.59 0.98
N LYS A 6 5.58 -7.30 -0.11
CA LYS A 6 6.86 -7.19 -0.80
C LYS A 6 6.77 -6.27 -2.03
N PRO A 7 7.85 -5.54 -2.37
CA PRO A 7 7.91 -4.77 -3.60
C PRO A 7 7.67 -5.67 -4.81
N GLY A 8 6.78 -5.26 -5.71
CA GLY A 8 6.37 -6.03 -6.89
C GLY A 8 5.19 -6.98 -6.69
N GLU A 9 4.68 -7.14 -5.45
CA GLU A 9 3.43 -7.85 -5.20
C GLU A 9 2.22 -7.03 -5.68
N THR A 10 1.12 -7.70 -5.98
CA THR A 10 -0.16 -7.04 -6.27
C THR A 10 -0.78 -6.57 -4.96
N VAL A 11 -1.14 -5.30 -4.91
CA VAL A 11 -1.79 -4.66 -3.77
C VAL A 11 -3.18 -5.27 -3.59
N GLN A 12 -3.44 -5.88 -2.44
CA GLN A 12 -4.74 -6.51 -2.14
C GLN A 12 -5.77 -5.54 -1.57
N THR A 13 -5.31 -4.45 -0.95
CA THR A 13 -6.20 -3.46 -0.32
C THR A 13 -5.70 -2.07 -0.67
N SER A 14 -6.57 -1.20 -1.14
CA SER A 14 -6.21 0.20 -1.37
C SER A 14 -5.89 0.85 -0.02
N GLY A 15 -4.91 1.74 0.01
CA GLY A 15 -4.53 2.37 1.27
C GLY A 15 -3.20 3.10 1.25
N ILE A 16 -2.86 3.67 2.40
CA ILE A 16 -1.55 4.23 2.67
C ILE A 16 -0.69 3.13 3.25
N TYR A 17 0.39 2.82 2.55
CA TYR A 17 1.41 1.86 2.96
C TYR A 17 2.68 2.61 3.33
N LYS A 18 3.29 2.23 4.44
CA LYS A 18 4.61 2.70 4.85
C LYS A 18 5.66 1.76 4.33
N VAL A 19 6.58 2.29 3.53
CA VAL A 19 7.74 1.53 3.07
C VAL A 19 8.76 1.53 4.18
N VAL A 20 9.16 0.36 4.66
CA VAL A 20 10.22 0.19 5.66
C VAL A 20 11.34 -0.60 5.00
N LYS A 21 12.56 -0.05 5.03
CA LYS A 21 13.74 -0.68 4.42
C LYS A 21 14.73 -1.06 5.50
N GLU A 22 15.08 -2.34 5.58
CA GLU A 22 16.16 -2.80 6.44
C GLU A 22 17.52 -2.41 5.85
N GLY A 23 18.30 -1.60 6.58
CA GLY A 23 19.69 -1.27 6.25
C GLY A 23 20.03 0.22 6.15
N ASP A 24 19.04 1.10 6.04
CA ASP A 24 19.25 2.56 6.04
C ASP A 24 18.25 3.18 7.02
N GLY A 25 18.70 3.36 8.27
CA GLY A 25 17.87 3.50 9.47
C GLY A 25 17.00 4.76 9.60
N ALA A 26 16.43 5.31 8.54
CA ALA A 26 15.51 6.46 8.67
C ALA A 26 14.53 6.71 7.51
N THR A 27 14.70 6.10 6.32
CA THR A 27 13.85 6.44 5.17
C THR A 27 12.63 5.53 5.07
N ALA A 28 11.71 5.70 6.02
CA ALA A 28 10.35 5.20 5.87
C ALA A 28 9.45 6.29 5.29
N PHE A 29 8.89 6.06 4.11
CA PHE A 29 7.97 6.99 3.46
C PHE A 29 6.62 6.34 3.21
N GLU A 30 5.58 7.16 3.27
CA GLU A 30 4.21 6.74 3.05
C GLU A 30 3.89 6.83 1.55
N VAL A 31 3.34 5.75 1.00
CA VAL A 31 2.90 5.66 -0.38
C VAL A 31 1.45 5.26 -0.41
N THR A 32 0.68 5.88 -1.30
CA THR A 32 -0.69 5.43 -1.57
C THR A 32 -0.62 4.30 -2.60
N CYS A 33 -1.15 3.14 -2.24
CA CYS A 33 -1.29 2.01 -3.16
C CYS A 33 -2.78 1.71 -3.39
N VAL A 34 -3.11 1.28 -4.60
CA VAL A 34 -4.49 0.99 -5.02
C VAL A 34 -4.63 -0.52 -5.23
N GLU A 35 -5.71 -1.11 -4.73
CA GLU A 35 -6.08 -2.51 -4.97
C GLU A 35 -5.98 -2.85 -6.47
N GLY A 36 -5.21 -3.89 -6.80
CA GLY A 36 -4.97 -4.34 -8.17
C GLY A 36 -3.74 -3.73 -8.85
N GLU A 37 -3.17 -2.66 -8.30
CA GLU A 37 -1.89 -2.12 -8.76
C GLU A 37 -0.71 -2.90 -8.16
N ARG A 38 0.51 -2.74 -8.70
CA ARG A 38 1.71 -3.38 -8.14
C ARG A 38 2.44 -2.43 -7.21
N PHE A 39 2.93 -2.94 -6.08
CA PHE A 39 3.82 -2.17 -5.22
C PHE A 39 5.05 -1.71 -6.02
N PRO A 40 5.43 -0.42 -5.95
CA PRO A 40 6.51 0.12 -6.76
C PRO A 40 7.81 -0.65 -6.50
N PRO A 41 8.58 -1.03 -7.53
CA PRO A 41 9.81 -1.78 -7.33
C PRO A 41 10.85 -0.90 -6.62
N THR A 42 11.19 -1.21 -5.37
CA THR A 42 12.31 -0.57 -4.69
C THR A 42 13.60 -0.95 -5.38
N ARG A 43 14.20 0.00 -6.12
CA ARG A 43 15.50 -0.14 -6.82
C ARG A 43 16.67 -0.50 -5.90
N SER A 44 16.47 -0.41 -4.60
CA SER A 44 17.50 -0.52 -3.59
C SER A 44 17.22 -1.75 -2.69
N GLY A 45 17.83 -2.87 -3.09
CA GLY A 45 18.33 -4.00 -2.30
C GLY A 45 17.58 -4.50 -1.05
N LYS A 46 17.26 -5.81 -1.06
CA LYS A 46 17.13 -6.75 0.07
C LYS A 46 16.57 -6.16 1.38
N GLY A 47 15.28 -6.39 1.63
CA GLY A 47 14.67 -6.17 2.96
C GLY A 47 13.65 -5.02 3.04
N ALA A 48 13.27 -4.42 1.90
CA ALA A 48 12.14 -3.49 1.88
C ALA A 48 10.82 -4.24 2.02
N HIS A 49 10.00 -3.83 2.99
CA HIS A 49 8.63 -4.30 3.19
C HIS A 49 7.67 -3.11 3.24
N TYR A 50 6.42 -3.37 2.88
CA TYR A 50 5.33 -2.41 2.90
C TYR A 50 4.39 -2.80 4.03
N GLU A 51 4.16 -1.89 4.96
CA GLU A 51 3.20 -2.07 6.03
C GLU A 51 1.96 -1.23 5.74
N LEU A 52 0.77 -1.84 5.78
CA LEU A 52 -0.47 -1.09 5.66
C LEU A 52 -0.66 -0.22 6.92
N VAL A 53 -0.62 1.10 6.75
CA VAL A 53 -0.87 2.06 7.83
C VAL A 53 -2.34 2.44 7.88
N HIS A 54 -2.92 2.72 6.70
CA HIS A 54 -4.30 3.14 6.59
C HIS A 54 -4.99 2.43 5.43
N ALA A 55 -5.95 1.55 5.73
CA ALA A 55 -6.80 0.95 4.71
C ALA A 55 -7.78 2.00 4.18
N ALA A 56 -7.78 2.19 2.87
CA ALA A 56 -8.75 3.03 2.18
C ALA A 56 -9.77 2.15 1.46
N THR A 57 -11.06 2.42 1.69
CA THR A 57 -12.11 1.82 0.87
C THR A 57 -12.31 2.69 -0.36
N HIS A 58 -12.25 2.09 -1.55
CA HIS A 58 -12.47 2.82 -2.79
C HIS A 58 -13.90 3.40 -2.78
N SER A 59 -14.07 4.68 -3.14
CA SER A 59 -15.32 5.43 -3.01
C SER A 59 -16.53 4.72 -3.63
N HIS A 60 -16.35 4.09 -4.79
CA HIS A 60 -17.40 3.30 -5.46
C HIS A 60 -17.93 2.09 -4.66
N LYS A 61 -17.14 1.54 -3.71
CA LYS A 61 -17.52 0.45 -2.80
C LYS A 61 -18.00 0.98 -1.45
N HIS A 62 -17.84 2.28 -1.18
CA HIS A 62 -18.24 2.88 0.08
C HIS A 62 -19.74 3.16 0.05
N SER A 63 -20.48 2.43 0.89
CA SER A 63 -21.95 2.41 0.92
C SER A 63 -22.59 3.80 1.15
N GLU A 64 -21.90 4.70 1.87
CA GLU A 64 -22.38 6.08 2.11
C GLU A 64 -21.95 7.08 1.03
N LEU A 65 -20.88 6.78 0.26
CA LEU A 65 -20.45 7.61 -0.86
C LEU A 65 -21.00 7.07 -2.18
N GLY A 66 -22.03 6.21 -2.09
CA GLY A 66 -22.52 5.31 -3.11
C GLY A 66 -22.31 5.89 -4.50
N SER A 67 -21.55 5.14 -5.31
CA SER A 67 -21.48 5.34 -6.75
C SER A 67 -22.90 5.56 -7.26
N GLY A 68 -23.25 6.83 -7.45
CA GLY A 68 -24.54 7.29 -7.96
C GLY A 68 -24.59 7.06 -9.46
N ASP A 69 -24.14 5.89 -9.91
CA ASP A 69 -24.27 5.43 -11.28
C ASP A 69 -25.70 4.87 -11.41
N LYS A 70 -26.67 5.80 -11.52
CA LYS A 70 -28.01 5.52 -12.04
C LYS A 70 -28.05 5.82 -13.53
#